data_AF-A0A353VR74-F1
#
_entry.id   AF-A0A353VR74-F1
#
_cell.length_a   1.000
_cell.length_b   1.000
_cell.length_c   1.000
_cell.angle_alpha   90.00
_cell.angle_beta   90.00
_cell.angle_gamma   90.00
#
_symmetry.space_group_name_H-M   'P 1'
#
loop_
_entity.id
_entity.type
_entity.pdbx_description
1 polymer ?
#
loop_
_entity_poly.entity_id
_entity_poly.type
_entity_poly.pdbx_seq_one_letter_code
_entity_poly.pdbx_strand_id
1 'polypeptide(L)'
;LRWWDPTDKESPYISKKFAFSNVQSWLGDYIYMRVEEMYFTAAEAALRLGDQNKARDLMNKVMAKRNPKYNAYNYSGTHLGATTTTWTGSLLENILIQRRVELWGEYGRIFDVRRTGQGIDRRTEDGFAEECIAAMKRNGIDLSKADTYDWVLTIPKDELDANPNINEEDQNP
;
A
#
# COMPACT_ATOMS: atom_id res chain seq x y z
N LEU A 1 10.80 19.25 4.65
CA LEU A 1 10.41 19.36 3.22
C LEU A 1 8.92 19.10 3.10
N ARG A 2 8.18 19.88 2.30
CA ARG A 2 6.79 19.55 1.96
C ARG A 2 6.82 18.34 1.01
N TRP A 3 5.94 17.37 1.22
CA TRP A 3 5.90 16.13 0.43
C TRP A 3 5.32 16.32 -0.98
N TRP A 4 4.71 17.47 -1.26
CA TRP A 4 4.20 17.91 -2.55
C TRP A 4 4.33 19.44 -2.66
N ASP A 5 4.13 20.00 -3.85
CA ASP A 5 4.29 21.43 -4.11
C ASP A 5 3.18 21.98 -5.00
N PRO A 6 2.12 22.59 -4.42
CA PRO A 6 1.01 23.14 -5.20
C PRO A 6 1.40 24.27 -6.16
N THR A 7 2.59 24.86 -5.97
CA THR A 7 3.06 25.98 -6.81
C THR A 7 3.81 25.51 -8.05
N ASP A 8 4.15 24.22 -8.10
CA ASP A 8 4.71 23.56 -9.27
C ASP A 8 3.64 23.51 -10.37
N LYS A 9 3.89 24.22 -11.47
CA LYS A 9 2.92 24.37 -12.57
C LYS A 9 2.83 23.12 -13.44
N GLU A 10 3.87 22.29 -13.45
CA GLU A 10 3.93 21.10 -14.29
C GLU A 10 3.53 19.85 -13.52
N SER A 11 3.90 19.78 -12.23
CA SER A 11 3.78 18.57 -11.43
C SER A 11 3.32 18.84 -9.99
N PRO A 12 2.19 19.54 -9.78
CA PRO A 12 1.77 19.99 -8.45
C PRO A 12 1.57 18.82 -7.48
N TYR A 13 1.11 17.67 -7.97
CA TYR A 13 0.76 16.49 -7.16
C TYR A 13 1.82 15.38 -7.17
N ILE A 14 2.99 15.60 -7.76
CA ILE A 14 4.07 14.60 -7.70
C ILE A 14 4.68 14.61 -6.30
N SER A 15 4.87 13.41 -5.75
CA SER A 15 5.51 13.24 -4.45
C SER A 15 7.00 13.60 -4.50
N LYS A 16 7.44 14.44 -3.57
CA LYS A 16 8.84 14.84 -3.35
C LYS A 16 9.53 14.00 -2.27
N LYS A 17 8.97 12.82 -1.92
CA LYS A 17 9.48 11.97 -0.85
C LYS A 17 10.87 11.40 -1.16
N PHE A 18 11.08 10.95 -2.39
CA PHE A 18 12.37 10.48 -2.87
C PHE A 18 12.94 11.55 -3.78
N ALA A 19 14.10 12.09 -3.39
CA ALA A 19 14.84 13.06 -4.15
C ALA A 19 16.33 12.72 -4.02
N PHE A 20 17.12 13.04 -5.04
CA PHE A 20 18.56 12.85 -4.98
C PHE A 20 19.16 13.62 -3.80
N SER A 21 20.04 12.96 -3.04
CA SER A 21 20.84 13.62 -2.02
C SER A 21 21.86 14.57 -2.67
N ASN A 22 22.31 14.23 -3.89
CA ASN A 22 23.07 15.09 -4.76
C ASN A 22 22.61 14.92 -6.23
N VAL A 23 22.00 15.98 -6.77
CA VAL A 23 21.47 16.01 -8.15
C VAL A 23 22.57 15.90 -9.20
N GLN A 24 23.78 16.40 -8.93
CA GLN A 24 24.89 16.33 -9.90
C GLN A 24 25.44 14.91 -10.05
N SER A 25 25.46 14.13 -8.97
CA SER A 25 25.96 12.76 -8.99
C SER A 25 24.87 11.70 -9.17
N TRP A 26 23.60 12.10 -9.21
CA TRP A 26 22.45 11.18 -9.34
C TRP A 26 22.42 10.10 -8.24
N LEU A 27 22.87 10.46 -7.03
CA LEU A 27 22.96 9.53 -5.91
C LEU A 27 21.80 9.73 -4.92
N GLY A 28 21.37 8.63 -4.32
CA GLY A 28 20.39 8.57 -3.24
C GLY A 28 20.50 7.23 -2.51
N ASP A 29 20.24 7.25 -1.21
CA ASP A 29 20.30 6.04 -0.39
C ASP A 29 19.00 5.22 -0.53
N TYR A 30 19.13 3.90 -0.50
CA TYR A 30 18.00 2.99 -0.48
C TYR A 30 17.55 2.69 0.95
N ILE A 31 16.27 2.91 1.21
CA ILE A 31 15.65 2.59 2.50
C ILE A 31 15.09 1.17 2.42
N TYR A 32 15.58 0.27 3.28
CA TYR A 32 15.07 -1.09 3.37
C TYR A 32 14.01 -1.25 4.45
N MET A 33 14.24 -0.69 5.65
CA MET A 33 13.34 -0.77 6.79
C MET A 33 13.47 0.48 7.66
N ARG A 34 12.39 0.85 8.37
CA ARG A 34 12.37 1.96 9.31
C ARG A 34 11.39 1.73 10.47
N VAL A 35 11.62 2.39 11.59
CA VAL A 35 10.92 2.12 12.87
C VAL A 35 9.40 2.31 12.79
N GLU A 36 8.94 3.20 11.92
CA GLU A 36 7.53 3.46 11.66
C GLU A 36 6.80 2.24 11.15
N GLU A 37 7.45 1.45 10.30
CA GLU A 37 6.92 0.19 9.85
C GLU A 37 6.64 -0.74 11.05
N MET A 38 7.59 -0.81 11.98
CA MET A 38 7.48 -1.63 13.20
C MET A 38 6.31 -1.18 14.08
N TYR A 39 6.08 0.13 14.22
CA TYR A 39 4.93 0.65 14.95
C TYR A 39 3.60 0.23 14.34
N PHE A 40 3.44 0.35 13.01
CA PHE A 40 2.20 -0.04 12.34
C PHE A 40 1.98 -1.56 12.38
N THR A 41 3.04 -2.34 12.17
CA THR A 41 2.98 -3.81 12.28
C THR A 41 2.59 -4.24 13.69
N ALA A 42 3.20 -3.64 14.72
CA ALA A 42 2.87 -3.93 16.12
C ALA A 42 1.44 -3.48 16.49
N ALA A 43 0.98 -2.34 15.97
CA ALA A 43 -0.38 -1.86 16.20
C ALA A 43 -1.43 -2.78 15.57
N GLU A 44 -1.22 -3.21 14.32
CA GLU A 44 -2.09 -4.17 13.65
C GLU A 44 -2.12 -5.51 14.38
N ALA A 45 -0.95 -6.04 14.76
CA ALA A 45 -0.86 -7.30 15.49
C ALA A 45 -1.57 -7.23 16.85
N ALA A 46 -1.35 -6.17 17.62
CA ALA A 46 -2.02 -5.96 18.91
C ALA A 46 -3.54 -5.93 18.73
N LEU A 47 -4.04 -5.20 17.72
CA LEU A 47 -5.47 -5.14 17.44
C LEU A 47 -6.04 -6.52 17.07
N ARG A 48 -5.35 -7.27 16.22
CA ARG A 48 -5.78 -8.62 15.81
C ARG A 48 -5.75 -9.63 16.96
N LEU A 49 -4.91 -9.41 17.97
CA LEU A 49 -4.87 -10.19 19.22
C LEU A 49 -5.92 -9.75 20.25
N GLY A 50 -6.77 -8.76 19.93
CA GLY A 50 -7.80 -8.24 20.82
C GLY A 50 -7.33 -7.14 21.78
N ASP A 51 -6.05 -6.75 21.73
CA ASP A 51 -5.50 -5.67 22.55
C ASP A 51 -5.65 -4.32 21.86
N GLN A 52 -6.89 -3.83 21.84
CA GLN A 52 -7.26 -2.59 21.18
C GLN A 52 -6.61 -1.35 21.83
N ASN A 53 -6.37 -1.38 23.14
CA ASN A 53 -5.74 -0.26 23.85
C ASN A 53 -4.27 -0.13 23.44
N LYS A 54 -3.52 -1.23 23.41
CA LYS A 54 -2.14 -1.24 22.93
C LYS A 54 -2.03 -0.79 21.47
N ALA A 55 -2.96 -1.22 20.61
CA ALA A 55 -3.00 -0.77 19.22
C ALA A 55 -3.16 0.76 19.12
N ARG A 56 -4.08 1.34 19.89
CA ARG A 56 -4.29 2.80 19.95
C ARG A 56 -3.08 3.55 20.47
N ASP A 57 -2.44 3.04 21.51
CA ASP A 57 -1.25 3.68 22.09
C ASP A 57 -0.07 3.67 21.11
N LEU A 58 0.13 2.56 20.38
CA LEU A 58 1.13 2.48 19.32
C LEU A 58 0.83 3.45 18.17
N MET A 59 -0.43 3.53 17.74
CA MET A 59 -0.88 4.49 16.71
C MET A 59 -0.67 5.94 17.15
N ASN A 60 -1.02 6.29 18.39
CA ASN A 60 -0.80 7.64 18.92
C ASN A 60 0.69 7.98 18.98
N LYS A 61 1.56 7.02 19.37
CA LYS A 61 3.02 7.23 19.40
C LYS A 61 3.58 7.56 18.03
N VAL A 62 3.26 6.75 17.01
CA VAL A 62 3.77 6.97 15.65
C VAL A 62 3.17 8.24 15.03
N MET A 63 1.88 8.50 15.24
CA MET A 63 1.17 9.64 14.63
C MET A 63 1.42 10.99 15.31
N ALA A 64 1.85 11.03 16.57
CA ALA A 64 2.11 12.28 17.29
C ALA A 64 3.08 13.22 16.57
N LYS A 65 4.02 12.67 15.77
CA LYS A 65 4.97 13.46 14.97
C LYS A 65 4.39 14.00 13.66
N ARG A 66 3.24 13.47 13.21
CA ARG A 66 2.67 13.69 11.87
C ARG A 66 1.44 14.58 11.95
N ASN A 67 0.58 14.31 12.93
CA ASN A 67 -0.61 15.08 13.20
C ASN A 67 -0.80 15.24 14.72
N PRO A 68 -0.50 16.42 15.29
CA PRO A 68 -0.66 16.68 16.72
C PRO A 68 -2.10 16.53 17.24
N LYS A 69 -3.10 16.58 16.36
CA LYS A 69 -4.52 16.39 16.70
C LYS A 69 -5.00 14.95 16.52
N TYR A 70 -4.13 14.03 16.11
CA TYR A 70 -4.50 12.64 15.91
C TYR A 70 -4.85 11.98 17.25
N ASN A 71 -5.96 11.23 17.26
CA ASN A 71 -6.39 10.43 18.40
C ASN A 71 -6.94 9.09 17.94
N ALA A 72 -6.19 8.00 18.17
CA ALA A 72 -6.59 6.64 17.83
C ALA A 72 -7.82 6.16 18.60
N TYR A 73 -8.18 6.79 19.73
CA TYR A 73 -9.37 6.43 20.51
C TYR A 73 -10.69 6.75 19.77
N ASN A 74 -10.63 7.55 18.70
CA ASN A 74 -11.78 7.81 17.83
C ASN A 74 -12.17 6.61 16.95
N TYR A 75 -11.35 5.55 16.90
CA TYR A 75 -11.56 4.39 16.05
C TYR A 75 -11.65 3.11 16.90
N SER A 76 -12.34 2.08 16.37
CA SER A 76 -12.47 0.77 17.02
C SER A 76 -12.73 -0.34 16.01
N GLY A 77 -12.57 -1.60 16.43
CA GLY A 77 -12.92 -2.76 15.62
C GLY A 77 -11.94 -3.10 14.50
N THR A 78 -12.21 -4.25 13.87
CA THR A 78 -11.34 -4.92 12.90
C THR A 78 -11.96 -5.03 11.51
N HIS A 79 -13.10 -4.40 11.27
CA HIS A 79 -13.77 -4.43 9.98
C HIS A 79 -12.90 -3.84 8.88
N LEU A 80 -12.98 -4.40 7.69
CA LEU A 80 -12.26 -3.92 6.53
C LEU A 80 -13.16 -4.12 5.31
N GLY A 81 -13.23 -3.13 4.43
CA GLY A 81 -14.04 -3.23 3.22
C GLY A 81 -13.45 -4.23 2.22
N ALA A 82 -14.30 -4.79 1.37
CA ALA A 82 -13.90 -5.75 0.34
C ALA A 82 -12.90 -5.15 -0.66
N THR A 83 -13.00 -3.85 -0.93
CA THR A 83 -12.05 -3.11 -1.79
C THR A 83 -11.37 -1.96 -1.03
N THR A 84 -10.28 -1.44 -1.57
CA THR A 84 -9.61 -0.24 -1.05
C THR A 84 -10.41 1.06 -1.15
N THR A 85 -11.60 1.02 -1.77
CA THR A 85 -12.54 2.15 -1.90
C THR A 85 -13.78 1.97 -1.03
N THR A 86 -13.95 0.81 -0.38
CA THR A 86 -15.06 0.54 0.55
C THR A 86 -14.58 0.82 1.97
N TRP A 87 -15.07 1.92 2.57
CA TRP A 87 -14.63 2.37 3.89
C TRP A 87 -15.54 1.85 5.01
N THR A 88 -14.92 1.43 6.11
CA THR A 88 -15.59 0.92 7.33
C THR A 88 -15.43 1.85 8.52
N GLY A 89 -14.42 2.74 8.50
CA GLY A 89 -14.09 3.63 9.62
C GLY A 89 -13.48 2.91 10.83
N SER A 90 -13.08 1.64 10.69
CA SER A 90 -12.56 0.84 11.79
C SER A 90 -11.15 1.27 12.21
N LEU A 91 -10.69 0.78 13.38
CA LEU A 91 -9.30 0.97 13.79
C LEU A 91 -8.34 0.21 12.88
N LEU A 92 -8.69 -1.00 12.42
CA LEU A 92 -7.84 -1.74 11.47
C LEU A 92 -7.67 -0.97 10.16
N GLU A 93 -8.76 -0.45 9.61
CA GLU A 93 -8.72 0.36 8.40
C GLU A 93 -7.90 1.63 8.62
N ASN A 94 -8.02 2.29 9.77
CA ASN A 94 -7.21 3.45 10.10
C ASN A 94 -5.71 3.11 10.17
N ILE A 95 -5.32 2.00 10.80
CA ILE A 95 -3.93 1.53 10.85
C ILE A 95 -3.39 1.34 9.43
N LEU A 96 -4.14 0.66 8.56
CA LEU A 96 -3.73 0.38 7.19
C LEU A 96 -3.66 1.66 6.32
N ILE A 97 -4.56 2.62 6.53
CA ILE A 97 -4.50 3.94 5.86
C ILE A 97 -3.23 4.68 6.30
N GLN A 98 -2.94 4.79 7.59
CA GLN A 98 -1.75 5.50 8.06
C GLN A 98 -0.47 4.80 7.61
N ARG A 99 -0.44 3.46 7.60
CA ARG A 99 0.67 2.69 7.04
C ARG A 99 0.86 2.99 5.54
N ARG A 100 -0.22 3.04 4.75
CA ARG A 100 -0.20 3.41 3.32
C ARG A 100 0.36 4.81 3.09
N VAL A 101 -0.03 5.78 3.93
CA VAL A 101 0.42 7.17 3.82
C VAL A 101 1.90 7.28 4.21
N GLU A 102 2.29 6.72 5.35
CA GLU A 102 3.67 6.82 5.85
C GLU A 102 4.66 6.12 4.90
N LEU A 103 4.33 4.91 4.45
CA LEU A 103 5.22 4.05 3.65
C LEU A 103 4.99 4.21 2.13
N TRP A 104 4.37 5.32 1.71
CA TRP A 104 4.14 5.59 0.28
C TRP A 104 5.46 5.53 -0.50
N GLY A 105 5.50 4.73 -1.57
CA GLY A 105 6.67 4.53 -2.43
C GLY A 105 7.83 3.73 -1.82
N GLU A 106 7.64 3.08 -0.67
CA GLU A 106 8.63 2.18 -0.04
C GLU A 106 8.24 0.69 -0.27
N TYR A 107 7.86 -0.03 0.80
CA TYR A 107 7.57 -1.49 0.88
C TYR A 107 6.34 -1.96 0.06
N GLY A 108 5.80 -1.16 -0.86
CA GLY A 108 4.74 -1.56 -1.78
C GLY A 108 3.37 -1.85 -1.14
N ARG A 109 2.38 -0.99 -1.37
CA ARG A 109 0.99 -1.17 -0.90
C ARG A 109 0.34 -2.48 -1.37
N ILE A 110 0.83 -3.06 -2.46
CA ILE A 110 0.33 -4.33 -3.01
C ILE A 110 0.38 -5.48 -2.00
N PHE A 111 1.45 -5.58 -1.20
CA PHE A 111 1.58 -6.66 -0.23
C PHE A 111 0.58 -6.53 0.92
N ASP A 112 0.30 -5.31 1.37
CA ASP A 112 -0.72 -5.05 2.38
C ASP A 112 -2.12 -5.42 1.86
N VAL A 113 -2.46 -5.04 0.64
CA VAL A 113 -3.76 -5.36 0.04
C VAL A 113 -3.95 -6.87 -0.12
N ARG A 114 -2.94 -7.57 -0.64
CA ARG A 114 -3.00 -9.02 -0.84
C ARG A 114 -3.16 -9.77 0.48
N ARG A 115 -2.33 -9.46 1.48
CA ARG A 115 -2.38 -10.17 2.78
C ARG A 115 -3.67 -9.91 3.56
N THR A 116 -4.35 -8.78 3.32
CA THR A 116 -5.62 -8.47 3.98
C THR A 116 -6.84 -8.96 3.21
N GLY A 117 -6.65 -9.57 2.03
CA GLY A 117 -7.74 -10.07 1.21
C GLY A 117 -8.65 -8.97 0.68
N GLN A 118 -8.10 -7.78 0.41
CA GLN A 118 -8.85 -6.69 -0.25
C GLN A 118 -8.60 -6.70 -1.75
N GLY A 119 -9.58 -6.26 -2.54
CA GLY A 119 -9.37 -5.85 -3.93
C GLY A 119 -8.92 -4.39 -4.04
N ILE A 120 -8.33 -4.02 -5.18
CA ILE A 120 -8.13 -2.63 -5.58
C ILE A 120 -9.19 -2.25 -6.61
N ASP A 121 -9.90 -1.19 -6.28
CA ASP A 121 -10.81 -0.52 -7.19
C ASP A 121 -10.23 0.85 -7.55
N ARG A 122 -10.08 1.12 -8.86
CA ARG A 122 -9.52 2.37 -9.40
C ARG A 122 -10.58 3.05 -10.25
N ARG A 123 -10.91 4.28 -9.88
CA ARG A 123 -12.00 5.04 -10.49
C ARG A 123 -11.50 6.37 -11.02
N THR A 124 -12.11 6.86 -12.09
CA THR A 124 -11.80 8.19 -12.66
C THR A 124 -12.12 9.31 -11.68
N GLU A 125 -13.16 9.15 -10.86
CA GLU A 125 -13.53 10.09 -9.77
C GLU A 125 -12.44 10.23 -8.69
N ASP A 126 -11.55 9.23 -8.56
CA ASP A 126 -10.40 9.28 -7.64
C ASP A 126 -9.14 9.89 -8.31
N GLY A 127 -9.27 10.42 -9.53
CA GLY A 127 -8.18 11.03 -10.30
C GLY A 127 -7.30 10.04 -11.06
N PHE A 128 -7.75 8.80 -11.23
CA PHE A 128 -7.02 7.81 -12.05
C PHE A 128 -7.32 8.04 -13.54
N ALA A 129 -6.28 8.00 -14.38
CA ALA A 129 -6.38 8.27 -15.81
C ALA A 129 -7.30 7.26 -16.51
N GLU A 130 -8.24 7.75 -17.32
CA GLU A 130 -9.23 6.93 -18.01
C GLU A 130 -8.55 5.93 -18.97
N GLU A 131 -7.46 6.34 -19.62
CA GLU A 131 -6.70 5.50 -20.53
C GLU A 131 -6.09 4.29 -19.82
N CYS A 132 -5.64 4.47 -18.57
CA CYS A 132 -5.10 3.38 -17.75
C CYS A 132 -6.21 2.39 -17.34
N ILE A 133 -7.40 2.86 -16.98
CA ILE A 133 -8.54 1.99 -16.67
C ILE A 133 -8.97 1.22 -17.92
N ALA A 134 -9.05 1.90 -19.06
CA ALA A 134 -9.39 1.28 -20.32
C ALA A 134 -8.36 0.22 -20.74
N ALA A 135 -7.06 0.47 -20.51
CA ALA A 135 -6.01 -0.50 -20.77
C ALA A 135 -6.14 -1.76 -19.89
N MET A 136 -6.40 -1.60 -18.59
CA MET A 136 -6.66 -2.73 -17.69
C MET A 136 -7.85 -3.58 -18.19
N LYS A 137 -8.97 -2.93 -18.54
CA LYS A 137 -10.16 -3.61 -19.05
C LYS A 137 -9.92 -4.35 -20.36
N ARG A 138 -9.21 -3.73 -21.32
CA ARG A 138 -8.87 -4.38 -22.60
C ARG A 138 -8.01 -5.63 -22.42
N ASN A 139 -7.17 -5.63 -21.39
CA ASN A 139 -6.31 -6.77 -21.05
C ASN A 139 -6.99 -7.78 -20.11
N GLY A 140 -8.28 -7.60 -19.78
CA GLY A 140 -9.02 -8.51 -18.91
C GLY A 140 -8.62 -8.45 -17.43
N ILE A 141 -7.88 -7.42 -17.00
CA ILE A 141 -7.37 -7.29 -15.64
C ILE A 141 -8.48 -6.79 -14.70
N ASP A 142 -8.79 -7.56 -13.66
CA ASP A 142 -9.79 -7.21 -12.63
C ASP A 142 -9.21 -7.35 -11.21
N LEU A 143 -8.64 -6.25 -10.71
CA LEU A 143 -8.06 -6.19 -9.36
C LEU A 143 -9.12 -6.02 -8.26
N SER A 144 -10.41 -5.89 -8.58
CA SER A 144 -11.44 -5.70 -7.56
C SER A 144 -11.69 -6.95 -6.72
N LYS A 145 -11.26 -8.12 -7.22
CA LYS A 145 -11.31 -9.41 -6.53
C LYS A 145 -10.01 -9.66 -5.79
N ALA A 146 -10.12 -10.08 -4.53
CA ALA A 146 -8.95 -10.33 -3.69
C ALA A 146 -8.14 -11.56 -4.15
N ASP A 147 -8.79 -12.51 -4.80
CA ASP A 147 -8.29 -13.81 -5.23
C ASP A 147 -7.98 -13.88 -6.73
N THR A 148 -7.96 -12.75 -7.46
CA THR A 148 -7.60 -12.76 -8.88
C THR A 148 -6.15 -13.22 -9.10
N TYR A 149 -5.95 -13.97 -10.18
CA TYR A 149 -4.64 -14.32 -10.74
C TYR A 149 -3.79 -13.08 -11.04
N ASP A 150 -4.42 -11.94 -11.37
CA ASP A 150 -3.73 -10.69 -11.75
C ASP A 150 -2.81 -10.11 -10.64
N TRP A 151 -2.85 -10.67 -9.44
CA TRP A 151 -1.98 -10.34 -8.32
C TRP A 151 -0.66 -11.11 -8.29
N VAL A 152 -0.51 -12.17 -9.10
CA VAL A 152 0.60 -13.11 -9.05
C VAL A 152 1.49 -12.92 -10.28
N LEU A 153 2.80 -12.81 -10.05
CA LEU A 153 3.75 -12.83 -11.15
C LEU A 153 3.86 -14.25 -11.69
N THR A 154 3.80 -14.41 -13.00
CA THR A 154 4.04 -15.69 -13.64
C THR A 154 5.51 -16.08 -13.52
N ILE A 155 5.76 -17.38 -13.40
CA ILE A 155 7.09 -17.96 -13.58
C ILE A 155 7.56 -17.61 -14.99
N PRO A 156 8.77 -17.04 -15.15
CA PRO A 156 9.32 -16.71 -16.45
C PRO A 156 9.33 -17.92 -17.39
N LYS A 157 9.00 -17.72 -18.66
CA LYS A 157 8.96 -18.81 -19.64
C LYS A 157 10.31 -19.53 -19.78
N ASP A 158 11.40 -18.77 -19.75
CA ASP A 158 12.75 -19.33 -19.82
C ASP A 158 13.05 -20.31 -18.68
N GLU A 159 12.48 -20.10 -17.49
CA GLU A 159 12.63 -21.01 -16.35
C GLU A 159 11.84 -22.31 -16.58
N LEU A 160 10.61 -22.21 -17.11
CA LEU A 160 9.81 -23.39 -17.47
C LEU A 160 10.46 -24.21 -18.60
N ASP A 161 10.98 -23.53 -19.63
CA ASP A 161 11.58 -24.19 -20.78
C ASP A 161 12.94 -24.86 -20.43
N ALA A 162 13.67 -24.33 -19.43
CA ALA A 162 14.99 -24.84 -19.04
C ALA A 162 14.94 -25.94 -17.95
N ASN A 163 13.92 -25.94 -17.09
CA ASN A 163 13.86 -26.83 -15.94
C ASN A 163 12.95 -28.04 -16.20
N PRO A 164 13.49 -29.27 -16.34
CA PRO A 164 12.70 -30.45 -16.70
C PRO A 164 11.75 -30.92 -15.59
N ASN A 165 11.80 -30.32 -14.38
CA ASN A 165 10.95 -30.70 -13.25
C ASN A 165 9.69 -29.84 -13.10
N ILE A 166 9.54 -28.79 -13.91
CA ILE A 166 8.36 -27.92 -13.93
C ILE A 166 7.89 -27.74 -15.36
N ASN A 167 6.59 -27.55 -15.55
CA ASN A 167 5.99 -27.31 -16.85
C ASN A 167 4.86 -26.27 -16.78
N GLU A 168 4.15 -26.04 -17.89
CA GLU A 168 3.08 -25.04 -17.96
C GLU A 168 1.93 -25.30 -16.94
N GLU A 169 1.72 -26.54 -16.49
CA GLU A 169 0.74 -26.88 -15.44
C GLU A 169 1.20 -26.44 -14.03
N ASP A 170 2.51 -26.25 -13.83
CA ASP A 170 3.10 -25.75 -12.59
C ASP A 170 3.16 -24.22 -12.54
N GLN A 171 2.64 -23.55 -13.56
CA GLN A 171 2.54 -22.10 -13.60
C GLN A 171 1.65 -21.60 -12.47
N ASN A 172 1.98 -20.41 -11.96
CA ASN A 172 1.12 -19.71 -11.01
C ASN A 172 -0.27 -19.53 -11.64
N PRO A 173 -1.35 -19.95 -10.94
CA PRO A 173 -2.71 -19.93 -11.45
C PRO A 173 -3.21 -18.53 -11.76
#